data_AF-A0A1M6A8Z6-F1
#
_entry.id   AF-A0A1M6A8Z6-F1
#
_cell.length_a   1.000
_cell.length_b   1.000
_cell.length_c   1.000
_cell.angle_alpha   90.00
_cell.angle_beta   90.00
_cell.angle_gamma   90.00
#
_symmetry.space_group_name_H-M   'P 1'
#
loop_
_entity.id
_entity.type
_entity.pdbx_description
1 polymer ?
#
loop_
_entity_poly.entity_id
_entity_poly.type
_entity_poly.pdbx_seq_one_letter_code
_entity_poly.pdbx_strand_id
1 'polypeptide(L)'
;MNKYRLTLIGLVLSIFIYFTSTFLELNLFQQFVSLLNSIQELKLEGIVIPFIIFSVFVIYDIRQRIKKVKMENAKQNIYKAMLSSSHHILNNFIYQMDLFKITAEDTPGFDSKVLAFYEDIISDASDQIDSLSNLTSIDEFSIRSSVMRS
;
A
#
# COMPACT_ATOMS: atom_id res chain seq x y z
N MET A 1 5.42 19.26 -3.97
CA MET A 1 6.82 19.73 -4.18
C MET A 1 7.87 18.62 -4.31
N ASN A 2 7.53 17.33 -4.46
CA ASN A 2 8.52 16.22 -4.42
C ASN A 2 9.02 15.73 -5.81
N LYS A 3 8.54 16.31 -6.92
CA LYS A 3 8.81 15.80 -8.29
C LYS A 3 10.24 16.02 -8.78
N TYR A 4 10.97 17.01 -8.25
CA TYR A 4 12.32 17.37 -8.71
C TYR A 4 13.42 17.08 -7.69
N ARG A 5 13.11 16.38 -6.60
CA ARG A 5 14.07 16.16 -5.50
C ARG A 5 15.32 15.42 -5.98
N LEU A 6 15.16 14.44 -6.87
CA LEU A 6 16.29 13.72 -7.47
C LEU A 6 17.11 14.60 -8.41
N THR A 7 16.46 15.42 -9.22
CA THR A 7 17.12 16.38 -10.12
C THR A 7 17.92 17.41 -9.32
N LEU A 8 17.36 17.89 -8.20
CA LEU A 8 18.02 18.86 -7.34
C LEU A 8 19.19 18.24 -6.56
N ILE A 9 19.04 17.01 -6.06
CA ILE A 9 20.16 16.25 -5.48
C ILE A 9 21.26 16.05 -6.54
N GLY A 10 20.88 15.66 -7.77
CA GLY A 10 21.83 15.50 -8.87
C GLY A 10 22.57 16.78 -9.23
N LEU A 11 21.88 17.92 -9.24
CA LEU A 11 22.45 19.24 -9.50
C LEU A 11 23.39 19.69 -8.39
N VAL A 12 23.03 19.47 -7.13
CA VAL A 12 23.92 19.77 -6.00
C VAL A 12 25.16 18.87 -6.05
N LEU A 13 24.99 17.59 -6.36
CA LEU A 13 26.09 16.64 -6.47
C LEU A 13 27.02 17.00 -7.63
N SER A 14 26.50 17.41 -8.78
CA SER A 14 27.31 17.78 -9.94
C SER A 14 28.12 19.05 -9.68
N ILE A 15 27.51 20.06 -9.06
CA ILE A 15 28.22 21.28 -8.64
C ILE A 15 29.31 20.94 -7.62
N PHE A 16 28.99 20.10 -6.63
CA PHE A 16 29.95 19.69 -5.61
C PHE A 16 31.14 18.93 -6.20
N ILE A 17 30.89 17.97 -7.10
CA ILE A 17 31.94 17.20 -7.78
C ILE A 17 32.80 18.13 -8.65
N TYR A 18 32.18 19.04 -9.41
CA TYR A 18 32.90 20.01 -10.24
C TYR A 18 33.80 20.90 -9.38
N PHE A 19 33.26 21.48 -8.31
CA PHE A 19 34.01 22.37 -7.42
C PHE A 19 35.17 21.64 -6.74
N THR A 20 34.92 20.41 -6.29
CA THR A 20 35.95 19.54 -5.67
C THR A 20 37.04 19.17 -6.68
N SER A 21 36.65 18.85 -7.92
CA SER A 21 37.59 18.53 -9.01
C SER A 21 38.49 19.71 -9.35
N THR A 22 37.94 20.92 -9.41
CA THR A 22 38.71 22.14 -9.69
C THR A 22 39.58 22.55 -8.50
N PHE A 23 39.07 22.48 -7.26
CA PHE A 23 39.81 22.91 -6.08
C PHE A 23 40.99 21.99 -5.72
N LEU A 24 40.84 20.68 -5.91
CA LEU A 24 41.91 19.71 -5.66
C LEU A 24 42.75 19.39 -6.91
N GLU A 25 42.54 20.11 -8.02
CA GLU A 25 43.19 19.83 -9.32
C GLU A 25 43.08 18.35 -9.75
N LEU A 26 42.02 17.68 -9.32
CA LEU A 26 41.80 16.27 -9.62
C LEU A 26 41.27 16.15 -11.04
N ASN A 27 42.09 15.59 -11.92
CA ASN A 27 41.64 15.12 -13.23
C ASN A 27 40.82 13.83 -13.06
N LEU A 28 39.60 13.96 -12.53
CA LEU A 28 38.69 12.84 -12.25
C LEU A 28 38.47 11.95 -13.48
N PHE A 29 38.40 12.54 -14.66
CA PHE A 29 38.30 11.79 -15.92
C PHE A 29 39.53 10.92 -16.15
N GLN A 30 40.73 11.47 -15.93
CA GLN A 30 41.98 10.74 -16.13
C GLN A 30 42.19 9.66 -15.06
N GLN A 31 41.76 9.91 -13.82
CA GLN A 31 41.71 8.88 -12.77
C GLN A 31 40.72 7.77 -13.11
N PHE A 32 39.55 8.10 -13.66
CA PHE A 32 38.58 7.11 -14.11
C PHE A 32 39.13 6.25 -15.26
N VAL A 33 39.79 6.87 -16.24
CA VAL A 33 40.48 6.16 -17.32
C VAL A 33 41.61 5.29 -16.76
N SER A 34 42.40 5.79 -15.81
CA SER A 34 43.45 5.01 -15.14
C SER A 34 42.89 3.81 -14.36
N LEU A 35 41.73 3.96 -13.72
CA LEU A 35 41.04 2.90 -13.01
C LEU A 35 40.53 1.84 -13.99
N LEU A 36 39.94 2.26 -15.12
CA LEU A 36 39.56 1.35 -16.21
C LEU A 36 40.76 0.58 -16.76
N ASN A 37 41.90 1.25 -16.98
CA ASN A 37 43.13 0.59 -17.42
C ASN A 37 43.64 -0.40 -16.37
N SER A 38 43.53 -0.08 -15.08
CA SER A 38 43.90 -0.99 -14.00
C SER A 38 43.00 -2.25 -13.96
N ILE A 39 41.71 -2.10 -14.26
CA ILE A 39 40.77 -3.23 -14.42
C ILE A 39 41.15 -4.09 -15.63
N GLN A 40 41.61 -3.46 -16.72
CA GLN A 40 42.09 -4.14 -17.91
C GLN A 40 43.37 -4.94 -17.63
N GLU A 41 44.33 -4.37 -16.88
CA GLU A 41 45.54 -5.07 -16.42
C GLU A 41 45.22 -6.27 -15.52
N LEU A 42 44.17 -6.18 -14.71
CA LEU A 42 43.68 -7.27 -13.87
C LEU A 42 42.99 -8.40 -14.67
N LYS A 43 42.85 -8.28 -16.00
CA LYS A 43 42.13 -9.24 -16.89
C LYS A 43 40.69 -9.54 -16.45
N LEU A 44 40.09 -8.68 -15.64
CA LEU A 44 38.71 -8.82 -15.15
C LEU A 44 37.67 -8.37 -16.19
N GLU A 45 38.12 -7.89 -17.35
CA GLU A 45 37.27 -7.40 -18.45
C GLU A 45 36.15 -8.40 -18.83
N GLY A 46 36.45 -9.70 -18.82
CA GLY A 46 35.47 -10.75 -19.13
C GLY A 46 34.34 -10.91 -18.10
N ILE A 47 34.52 -10.43 -16.86
CA ILE A 47 33.54 -10.56 -15.77
C ILE A 47 32.83 -9.22 -15.49
N VAL A 48 33.51 -8.09 -15.72
CA VAL A 48 32.98 -6.75 -15.45
C VAL A 48 31.73 -6.45 -16.27
N ILE A 49 31.74 -6.75 -17.57
CA ILE A 49 30.57 -6.50 -18.45
C ILE A 49 29.36 -7.34 -18.02
N PRO A 50 29.46 -8.68 -17.85
CA PRO A 50 28.36 -9.48 -17.30
C PRO A 50 27.87 -8.99 -15.94
N PHE A 51 28.77 -8.55 -15.06
CA PHE A 51 28.41 -8.05 -13.74
C PHE A 51 27.61 -6.74 -13.79
N ILE A 52 27.98 -5.81 -14.69
CA ILE A 52 27.22 -4.57 -14.91
C ILE A 52 25.82 -4.90 -15.44
N ILE A 53 25.73 -5.78 -16.45
CA ILE A 53 24.44 -6.19 -17.01
C ILE A 53 23.56 -6.81 -15.92
N PHE A 54 24.09 -7.77 -15.16
CA PHE A 54 23.40 -8.38 -14.03
C PHE A 54 22.94 -7.35 -13.00
N SER A 55 23.82 -6.41 -12.64
CA SER A 55 23.51 -5.35 -11.67
C SER A 55 22.35 -4.46 -12.12
N VAL A 56 22.27 -4.13 -13.42
CA VAL A 56 21.15 -3.36 -13.98
C VAL A 56 19.83 -4.12 -13.82
N PHE A 57 19.82 -5.42 -14.13
CA PHE A 57 18.63 -6.25 -13.96
C PHE A 57 18.20 -6.38 -12.48
N VAL A 58 19.16 -6.55 -11.57
CA VAL A 58 18.89 -6.59 -10.13
C VAL A 58 18.28 -5.27 -9.64
N ILE A 59 18.85 -4.13 -10.05
CA ILE A 59 18.30 -2.81 -9.70
C ILE A 59 16.88 -2.63 -10.25
N TYR A 60 16.64 -3.10 -11.47
CA TYR A 60 15.31 -3.05 -12.08
C TYR A 60 14.30 -3.89 -11.30
N ASP A 61 14.63 -5.15 -10.97
CA ASP A 61 13.74 -6.05 -10.21
C ASP A 61 13.42 -5.47 -8.83
N ILE A 62 14.44 -4.98 -8.10
CA ILE A 62 14.24 -4.34 -6.79
C ILE A 62 13.27 -3.16 -6.90
N ARG A 63 13.44 -2.29 -7.90
CA ARG A 63 12.54 -1.14 -8.12
C ARG A 63 11.11 -1.59 -8.42
N GLN A 64 10.95 -2.65 -9.21
CA GLN A 64 9.64 -3.19 -9.53
C GLN A 64 8.95 -3.79 -8.30
N ARG A 65 9.67 -4.56 -7.48
CA ARG A 65 9.15 -5.12 -6.22
C ARG A 65 8.72 -4.04 -5.24
N ILE A 66 9.54 -3.01 -5.05
CA ILE A 66 9.19 -1.89 -4.16
C ILE A 66 7.89 -1.20 -4.62
N LYS A 67 7.70 -1.02 -5.94
CA LYS A 67 6.45 -0.46 -6.48
C LYS A 67 5.25 -1.37 -6.20
N LYS A 68 5.39 -2.68 -6.42
CA LYS A 68 4.32 -3.65 -6.15
C LYS A 68 3.91 -3.64 -4.68
N VAL A 69 4.87 -3.75 -3.76
CA VAL A 69 4.61 -3.73 -2.32
C VAL A 69 3.93 -2.43 -1.88
N LYS A 70 4.38 -1.27 -2.40
CA LYS A 70 3.72 0.02 -2.11
C LYS A 70 2.27 0.05 -2.60
N MET A 71 2.02 -0.51 -3.79
CA MET A 71 0.67 -0.55 -4.36
C MET A 71 -0.24 -1.51 -3.59
N GLU A 72 0.25 -2.67 -3.18
CA GLU A 72 -0.47 -3.63 -2.34
C GLU A 72 -0.81 -3.04 -0.97
N ASN A 73 0.16 -2.39 -0.30
CA ASN A 73 -0.08 -1.70 0.96
C ASN A 73 -1.09 -0.55 0.81
N ALA A 74 -1.03 0.22 -0.28
CA ALA A 74 -2.00 1.27 -0.55
C ALA A 74 -3.41 0.71 -0.75
N LYS A 75 -3.55 -0.39 -1.51
CA LYS A 75 -4.83 -1.11 -1.66
C LYS A 75 -5.35 -1.56 -0.29
N GLN A 76 -4.51 -2.22 0.51
CA GLN A 76 -4.91 -2.71 1.84
C GLN A 76 -5.38 -1.57 2.75
N ASN A 77 -4.69 -0.42 2.74
CA ASN A 77 -5.09 0.74 3.54
C ASN A 77 -6.44 1.32 3.09
N ILE A 78 -6.69 1.40 1.78
CA ILE A 78 -7.97 1.85 1.24
C ILE A 78 -9.09 0.89 1.66
N TYR A 79 -8.87 -0.42 1.57
CA TYR A 79 -9.84 -1.42 2.00
C TYR A 79 -10.17 -1.30 3.50
N LYS A 80 -9.15 -1.17 4.36
CA LYS A 80 -9.36 -0.97 5.81
C LYS A 80 -10.16 0.30 6.09
N ALA A 81 -9.84 1.40 5.42
CA ALA A 81 -10.56 2.65 5.57
C ALA A 81 -12.02 2.52 5.10
N MET A 82 -12.26 1.86 3.97
CA MET A 82 -13.60 1.59 3.45
C MET A 82 -14.41 0.74 4.42
N LEU A 83 -13.85 -0.37 4.90
CA LEU A 83 -14.52 -1.25 5.86
C LEU A 83 -14.88 -0.53 7.16
N SER A 84 -13.93 0.26 7.70
CA SER A 84 -14.18 1.08 8.89
C SER A 84 -15.29 2.12 8.65
N SER A 85 -15.30 2.76 7.48
CA SER A 85 -16.36 3.71 7.11
C SER A 85 -17.71 3.01 6.94
N SER A 86 -17.75 1.84 6.30
CA SER A 86 -18.96 1.04 6.17
C SER A 86 -19.51 0.63 7.53
N HIS A 87 -18.64 0.15 8.43
CA HIS A 87 -19.01 -0.17 9.80
C HIS A 87 -19.63 1.04 10.51
N HIS A 88 -19.07 2.24 10.36
CA HIS A 88 -19.64 3.44 10.95
C HIS A 88 -21.01 3.85 10.35
N ILE A 89 -21.16 3.81 9.02
CA ILE A 89 -22.43 4.11 8.35
C ILE A 89 -23.51 3.13 8.81
N LEU A 90 -23.14 1.87 8.92
CA LEU A 90 -24.05 0.79 9.19
C LEU A 90 -24.44 0.72 10.66
N ASN A 91 -23.53 1.02 11.57
CA ASN A 91 -23.87 1.19 12.98
C ASN A 91 -24.85 2.35 13.18
N ASN A 92 -24.64 3.48 12.48
CA ASN A 92 -25.62 4.57 12.46
C ASN A 92 -26.98 4.14 11.91
N PHE A 93 -27.00 3.30 10.88
CA PHE A 93 -28.24 2.75 10.35
C PHE A 93 -28.94 1.85 11.38
N ILE A 94 -28.22 0.97 12.07
CA ILE A 94 -28.76 0.12 13.15
C ILE A 94 -29.39 1.00 14.25
N TYR A 95 -28.74 2.08 14.67
CA TYR A 95 -29.34 3.01 15.64
C TYR A 95 -30.64 3.66 15.14
N GLN A 96 -30.74 4.01 13.85
CA GLN A 96 -31.99 4.51 13.28
C GLN A 96 -33.09 3.44 13.25
N MET A 97 -32.69 2.19 13.06
CA MET A 97 -33.57 1.04 13.08
C MET A 97 -34.11 0.76 14.49
N ASP A 98 -33.28 0.87 15.53
CA ASP A 98 -33.76 0.78 16.91
C ASP A 98 -34.81 1.85 17.25
N LEU A 99 -34.64 3.09 16.75
CA LEU A 99 -35.65 4.14 16.92
C LEU A 99 -36.98 3.81 16.21
N PHE A 100 -36.90 3.20 15.04
CA PHE A 100 -38.08 2.71 14.33
C PHE A 100 -38.80 1.62 15.13
N LYS A 101 -38.05 0.66 15.68
CA LYS A 101 -38.59 -0.40 16.53
C LYS A 101 -39.36 0.18 17.72
N ILE A 102 -38.77 1.10 18.47
CA ILE A 102 -39.45 1.76 19.62
C ILE A 102 -40.76 2.42 19.17
N THR A 103 -40.72 3.13 18.04
CA THR A 103 -41.93 3.80 17.50
C THR A 103 -43.01 2.80 17.09
N ALA A 104 -42.61 1.66 16.51
CA ALA A 104 -43.52 0.60 16.11
C ALA A 104 -44.14 -0.13 17.31
N GLU A 105 -43.36 -0.37 18.37
CA GLU A 105 -43.82 -0.94 19.65
C GLU A 105 -44.84 -0.03 20.33
N ASP A 106 -44.63 1.28 20.31
CA ASP A 106 -45.53 2.27 20.89
C ASP A 106 -46.77 2.56 20.02
N THR A 107 -46.83 2.02 18.79
CA THR A 107 -47.96 2.26 17.87
C THR A 107 -49.08 1.23 18.09
N PRO A 108 -50.28 1.65 18.52
CA PRO A 108 -51.40 0.74 18.74
C PRO A 108 -51.83 0.06 17.44
N GLY A 109 -51.92 -1.27 17.46
CA GLY A 109 -52.36 -2.07 16.31
C GLY A 109 -51.26 -2.41 15.30
N PHE A 110 -49.98 -2.12 15.60
CA PHE A 110 -48.87 -2.58 14.78
C PHE A 110 -48.74 -4.11 14.84
N ASP A 111 -48.44 -4.75 13.70
CA ASP A 111 -48.36 -6.20 13.62
C ASP A 111 -47.07 -6.72 14.29
N SER A 112 -47.23 -7.40 15.42
CA SER A 112 -46.16 -8.05 16.18
C SER A 112 -45.31 -9.04 15.35
N LYS A 113 -45.86 -9.66 14.30
CA LYS A 113 -45.09 -10.56 13.44
C LYS A 113 -44.13 -9.80 12.54
N VAL A 114 -44.54 -8.63 12.05
CA VAL A 114 -43.68 -7.76 11.24
C VAL A 114 -42.54 -7.22 12.10
N LEU A 115 -42.83 -6.90 13.36
CA LEU A 115 -41.82 -6.47 14.33
C LEU A 115 -40.79 -7.58 14.62
N ALA A 116 -41.21 -8.83 14.78
CA ALA A 116 -40.31 -9.96 14.99
C ALA A 116 -39.40 -10.22 13.76
N PHE A 117 -39.97 -10.24 12.56
CA PHE A 117 -39.17 -10.36 11.32
C PHE A 117 -38.15 -9.24 11.17
N TYR A 118 -38.51 -8.05 11.61
CA TYR A 118 -37.62 -6.90 11.58
C TYR A 118 -36.42 -7.08 12.53
N GLU A 119 -36.65 -7.54 13.76
CA GLU A 119 -35.58 -7.83 14.72
C GLU A 119 -34.60 -8.87 14.20
N ASP A 120 -35.11 -9.95 13.61
CA ASP A 120 -34.28 -11.02 13.04
C ASP A 120 -33.33 -10.46 11.96
N ILE A 121 -33.85 -9.62 11.05
CA ILE A 121 -33.06 -9.02 9.98
C ILE A 121 -31.96 -8.09 10.53
N ILE A 122 -32.26 -7.30 11.57
CA ILE A 122 -31.29 -6.40 12.18
C ILE A 122 -30.20 -7.17 12.94
N SER A 123 -30.58 -8.24 13.64
CA SER A 123 -29.64 -9.13 14.33
C SER A 123 -28.69 -9.81 13.34
N ASP A 124 -29.25 -10.44 12.30
CA ASP A 124 -28.46 -11.13 11.26
C ASP A 124 -27.49 -10.18 10.55
N ALA A 125 -27.96 -8.97 10.22
CA ALA A 125 -27.11 -7.95 9.61
C ALA A 125 -25.97 -7.56 10.56
N SER A 126 -26.27 -7.30 11.84
CA SER A 126 -25.27 -6.92 12.86
C SER A 126 -24.18 -7.98 13.01
N ASP A 127 -24.55 -9.26 13.09
CA ASP A 127 -23.62 -10.38 13.24
C ASP A 127 -22.71 -10.55 12.01
N GLN A 128 -23.24 -10.37 10.79
CA GLN A 128 -22.44 -10.41 9.57
C GLN A 128 -21.40 -9.27 9.52
N ILE A 129 -21.76 -8.09 10.02
CA ILE A 129 -20.89 -6.90 10.02
C ILE A 129 -19.75 -7.06 11.01
N ASP A 130 -20.05 -7.57 12.20
CA ASP A 130 -19.05 -7.83 13.22
C ASP A 130 -18.11 -8.96 12.80
N SER A 131 -18.61 -9.94 12.06
CA SER A 131 -17.78 -10.97 11.44
C SER A 131 -16.82 -10.39 10.39
N LEU A 132 -17.27 -9.39 9.62
CA LEU A 132 -16.43 -8.69 8.64
C LEU A 132 -15.43 -7.73 9.28
N SER A 133 -15.78 -7.07 10.39
CA SER A 133 -14.91 -6.09 11.08
C SER A 133 -13.72 -6.75 11.78
N ASN A 134 -13.88 -8.01 12.22
CA ASN A 134 -12.85 -8.80 12.90
C ASN A 134 -11.85 -9.50 11.95
N LEU A 135 -11.90 -9.23 10.64
CA LEU A 135 -10.96 -9.83 9.69
C LEU A 135 -9.55 -9.23 9.82
N THR A 136 -8.69 -9.92 10.56
CA THR A 136 -7.28 -9.55 10.78
C THR A 136 -6.40 -9.63 9.52
N SER A 137 -6.77 -10.45 8.53
CA SER A 137 -6.09 -10.56 7.24
C SER A 137 -7.08 -10.34 6.09
N ILE A 138 -6.75 -9.42 5.18
CA ILE A 138 -7.55 -9.12 3.99
C ILE A 138 -6.94 -9.89 2.82
N ASP A 139 -7.31 -11.16 2.70
CA ASP A 139 -7.13 -11.98 1.51
C ASP A 139 -8.49 -12.30 0.88
N GLU A 140 -8.56 -12.47 -0.43
CA GLU A 140 -9.80 -12.72 -1.17
C GLU A 140 -10.56 -13.94 -0.62
N PHE A 141 -9.82 -14.97 -0.20
CA PHE A 141 -10.37 -16.16 0.43
C PHE A 141 -11.02 -15.84 1.78
N SER A 142 -10.35 -15.07 2.64
CA SER A 142 -10.86 -14.67 3.96
C SER A 142 -12.10 -13.77 3.88
N ILE A 143 -12.23 -12.92 2.85
CA ILE A 143 -13.45 -12.12 2.64
C ILE A 143 -14.61 -13.03 2.23
N ARG A 144 -14.42 -13.92 1.26
CA ARG A 144 -15.45 -14.86 0.80
C ARG A 144 -15.93 -15.80 1.90
N SER A 145 -15.01 -16.32 2.71
CA SER A 145 -15.36 -17.26 3.78
C SER A 145 -16.15 -16.62 4.92
N SER A 146 -16.01 -15.31 5.12
CA SER A 146 -16.68 -14.59 6.22
C SER A 146 -18.13 -14.24 5.90
N VAL A 147 -18.47 -14.10 4.61
CA VAL A 147 -19.85 -13.87 4.14
C VAL A 147 -20.63 -15.18 4.01
N MET A 148 -19.96 -16.31 3.76
CA MET A 148 -20.62 -17.61 3.56
C MET A 148 -20.88 -18.41 4.86
N ARG A 149 -20.46 -17.91 6.02
CA ARG A 149 -20.57 -18.63 7.30
C ARG A 149 -21.69 -18.15 8.23
N SER A 150 -22.49 -17.17 7.81
CA SER A 150 -23.76 -16.83 8.48
C SER A 150 -24.89 -17.67 7.89
#